data_AF-A0A3D0S6S4-F1
#
_entry.id   AF-A0A3D0S6S4-F1
#
_cell.length_a   1.000
_cell.length_b   1.000
_cell.length_c   1.000
_cell.angle_alpha   90.00
_cell.angle_beta   90.00
_cell.angle_gamma   90.00
#
_symmetry.space_group_name_H-M   'P 1'
#
loop_
_entity.id
_entity.type
_entity.pdbx_description
1 polymer ?
#
loop_
_entity_poly.entity_id
_entity_poly.type
_entity_poly.pdbx_seq_one_letter_code
_entity_poly.pdbx_strand_id
1 'polypeptide(L)'
;CFTGGFALAMMVDDSVAAPVVAQPSLPFPLGKARAADLNLSPADLSRVKERAAAGCDVLGLRYTGDIAVGTRFETLARELGDAFIRVEFPGRKHSTLTAHRQQEGVDRVLAFFREKLLSG
;
A
#
# COMPACT_ATOMS: atom_id res chain seq x y z
N CYS A 1 -2.55 -5.05 9.99
CA CYS A 1 -3.55 -4.02 9.72
C CYS A 1 -4.63 -4.71 8.90
N PHE A 2 -5.87 -4.76 9.37
CA PHE A 2 -6.94 -5.49 8.66
C PHE A 2 -7.31 -4.79 7.33
N THR A 3 -7.12 -3.48 7.24
CA THR A 3 -7.64 -2.63 6.16
C THR A 3 -6.67 -2.40 5.00
N GLY A 4 -5.43 -2.89 5.05
CA GLY A 4 -4.44 -2.61 4.01
C GLY A 4 -4.81 -3.15 2.62
N GLY A 5 -5.54 -4.28 2.53
CA GLY A 5 -6.10 -4.78 1.26
C GLY A 5 -7.34 -4.00 0.80
N PHE A 6 -8.09 -3.40 1.73
CA PHE A 6 -9.28 -2.60 1.43
C PHE A 6 -8.93 -1.27 0.77
N ALA A 7 -7.82 -0.64 1.15
CA ALA A 7 -7.39 0.62 0.53
C ALA A 7 -7.10 0.48 -0.98
N LEU A 8 -6.61 -0.67 -1.43
CA LEU A 8 -6.44 -0.95 -2.87
C LEU A 8 -7.79 -1.20 -3.56
N ALA A 9 -8.72 -1.90 -2.91
CA ALA A 9 -10.06 -2.12 -3.45
C ALA A 9 -10.82 -0.79 -3.61
N MET A 10 -10.63 0.16 -2.69
CA MET A 10 -11.21 1.50 -2.81
C MET A 10 -10.61 2.30 -3.97
N MET A 11 -9.35 2.04 -4.35
CA MET A 11 -8.74 2.64 -5.53
C MET A 11 -9.41 2.20 -6.84
N VAL A 12 -10.36 1.27 -6.86
CA VAL A 12 -11.17 1.05 -8.08
C VAL A 12 -12.06 2.26 -8.39
N ASP A 13 -12.47 3.01 -7.36
CA ASP A 13 -13.33 4.19 -7.47
C ASP A 13 -12.53 5.46 -7.78
N ASP A 14 -13.00 6.25 -8.76
CA ASP A 14 -12.31 7.44 -9.26
C ASP A 14 -12.22 8.58 -8.24
N SER A 15 -13.07 8.59 -7.21
CA SER A 15 -13.01 9.56 -6.10
C SER A 15 -11.78 9.39 -5.21
N VAL A 16 -11.11 8.24 -5.25
CA VAL A 16 -9.90 7.98 -4.45
C VAL A 16 -8.68 8.55 -5.16
N ALA A 17 -8.21 9.73 -4.75
CA ALA A 17 -7.07 10.41 -5.37
C ALA A 17 -5.71 10.19 -4.68
N ALA A 18 -5.71 9.68 -3.43
CA ALA A 18 -4.48 9.53 -2.64
C ALA A 18 -4.49 8.23 -1.80
N PRO A 19 -4.41 7.05 -2.42
CA PRO A 19 -4.42 5.78 -1.71
C PRO A 19 -3.14 5.55 -0.87
N VAL A 20 -3.33 5.13 0.39
CA VAL A 20 -2.24 4.79 1.32
C VAL A 20 -2.47 3.38 1.89
N VAL A 21 -1.47 2.50 1.77
CA VAL A 21 -1.48 1.15 2.35
C VAL A 21 -0.45 1.03 3.48
N ALA A 22 -0.92 0.91 4.71
CA ALA A 22 -0.08 0.70 5.89
C ALA A 22 -0.13 -0.78 6.33
N GLN A 23 0.95 -1.51 6.05
CA GLN A 23 1.16 -2.93 6.42
C GLN A 23 -0.01 -3.85 5.99
N PRO A 24 -0.24 -3.99 4.66
CA PRO A 24 -1.26 -4.91 4.17
C PRO A 24 -0.90 -6.34 4.58
N SER A 25 -1.73 -6.96 5.41
CA SER A 25 -1.40 -8.24 6.05
C SER A 25 -2.41 -9.36 5.81
N LEU A 26 -3.44 -9.10 5.01
CA LEU A 26 -4.51 -10.04 4.73
C LEU A 26 -4.66 -10.33 3.22
N PRO A 27 -5.02 -11.57 2.85
CA PRO A 27 -5.15 -12.74 3.72
C PRO A 27 -3.82 -13.15 4.39
N PHE A 28 -3.86 -13.85 5.53
CA PHE A 28 -2.61 -14.22 6.23
C PHE A 28 -1.63 -14.93 5.26
N PRO A 29 -0.33 -14.55 5.27
CA PRO A 29 0.64 -14.93 4.22
C PRO A 29 1.16 -16.37 4.38
N LEU A 30 0.25 -17.33 4.49
CA LEU A 30 0.57 -18.75 4.58
C LEU A 30 0.76 -19.32 3.18
N GLY A 31 2.03 -19.56 2.83
CA GLY A 31 2.44 -20.03 1.50
C GLY A 31 2.63 -18.90 0.49
N LYS A 32 3.34 -19.21 -0.61
CA LYS A 32 3.78 -18.23 -1.61
C LYS A 32 2.62 -17.46 -2.25
N ALA A 33 1.52 -18.15 -2.55
CA ALA A 33 0.35 -17.54 -3.18
C ALA A 33 -0.26 -16.45 -2.29
N ARG A 34 -0.58 -16.76 -1.03
CA ARG A 34 -1.17 -15.79 -0.10
C ARG A 34 -0.19 -14.71 0.34
N ALA A 35 1.12 -14.98 0.33
CA ALA A 35 2.13 -13.98 0.63
C ALA A 35 2.20 -12.86 -0.43
N ALA A 36 1.84 -13.16 -1.68
CA ALA A 36 1.83 -12.21 -2.78
C ALA A 36 0.46 -11.56 -3.04
N ASP A 37 -0.59 -12.06 -2.38
CA ASP A 37 -1.99 -11.75 -2.65
C ASP A 37 -2.38 -10.36 -2.14
N LEU A 38 -2.76 -9.46 -3.07
CA LEU A 38 -3.26 -8.11 -2.76
C LEU A 38 -4.74 -8.09 -2.35
N ASN A 39 -5.40 -9.24 -2.35
CA ASN A 39 -6.82 -9.40 -2.05
C ASN A 39 -7.71 -8.61 -3.02
N LEU A 40 -7.37 -8.67 -4.31
CA LEU A 40 -8.09 -8.04 -5.43
C LEU A 40 -8.52 -9.10 -6.44
N SER A 41 -9.69 -8.90 -7.07
CA SER A 41 -10.03 -9.68 -8.27
C SER A 41 -9.11 -9.28 -9.43
N PRO A 42 -8.97 -10.11 -10.50
CA PRO A 42 -8.21 -9.72 -11.68
C PRO A 42 -8.71 -8.42 -12.34
N ALA A 43 -10.03 -8.19 -12.32
CA ALA A 43 -10.63 -6.98 -12.86
C ALA A 43 -10.28 -5.73 -12.01
N ASP A 44 -10.37 -5.84 -10.69
CA ASP A 44 -9.99 -4.74 -9.78
C ASP A 44 -8.51 -4.42 -9.90
N LEU A 45 -7.65 -5.44 -10.00
CA LEU A 45 -6.22 -5.23 -10.21
C LEU A 45 -5.94 -4.52 -11.54
N SER A 46 -6.65 -4.89 -12.63
CA SER A 46 -6.53 -4.17 -13.91
C SER A 46 -6.91 -2.70 -13.75
N ARG A 47 -8.03 -2.41 -13.08
CA ARG A 47 -8.48 -1.05 -12.85
C ARG A 47 -7.48 -0.23 -12.04
N VAL A 48 -6.94 -0.81 -10.97
CA VAL A 48 -5.89 -0.18 -10.15
C VAL A 48 -4.66 0.15 -11.00
N LYS A 49 -4.22 -0.77 -11.86
CA LYS A 49 -3.07 -0.55 -12.76
C LYS A 49 -3.32 0.56 -13.77
N GLU A 50 -4.51 0.62 -14.35
CA GLU A 50 -4.91 1.71 -15.25
C GLU A 50 -4.87 3.07 -14.56
N ARG A 51 -5.42 3.15 -13.34
CA ARG A 51 -5.41 4.40 -12.57
C ARG A 51 -4.01 4.81 -12.13
N ALA A 52 -3.18 3.85 -11.74
CA ALA A 52 -1.78 4.09 -11.44
C ALA A 52 -1.02 4.63 -12.66
N ALA A 53 -1.22 4.03 -13.84
CA ALA A 53 -0.66 4.52 -15.10
C ALA A 53 -1.18 5.92 -15.50
N ALA A 54 -2.38 6.28 -15.06
CA ALA A 54 -2.96 7.61 -15.24
C ALA A 54 -2.51 8.64 -14.18
N GLY A 55 -1.58 8.28 -13.29
CA GLY A 55 -0.97 9.19 -12.31
C GLY A 55 -1.55 9.12 -10.89
N CYS A 56 -2.40 8.14 -10.59
CA CYS A 56 -2.87 7.90 -9.23
C CYS A 56 -1.84 7.07 -8.45
N ASP A 57 -0.86 7.74 -7.87
CA ASP A 57 0.19 7.10 -7.08
C ASP A 57 -0.37 6.42 -5.82
N VAL A 58 0.32 5.37 -5.37
CA VAL A 58 0.00 4.61 -4.15
C VAL A 58 1.17 4.69 -3.18
N LEU A 59 0.93 5.18 -1.97
CA LEU A 59 1.95 5.19 -0.91
C LEU A 59 1.84 3.94 -0.04
N GLY A 60 2.91 3.15 0.04
CA GLY A 60 3.01 1.97 0.89
C GLY A 60 3.98 2.13 2.05
N LEU A 61 3.54 1.78 3.27
CA LEU A 61 4.41 1.75 4.45
C LEU A 61 4.57 0.33 5.00
N ARG A 62 5.81 -0.10 5.29
CA ARG A 62 6.08 -1.35 6.04
C ARG A 62 7.32 -1.29 6.91
N TYR A 63 7.42 -2.25 7.82
CA TYR A 63 8.72 -2.72 8.30
C TYR A 63 9.22 -3.84 7.38
N THR A 64 10.50 -3.85 7.02
CA THR A 64 11.06 -4.82 6.05
C THR A 64 11.08 -6.26 6.57
N GLY A 65 11.13 -6.46 7.88
CA GLY A 65 11.06 -7.77 8.53
C GLY A 65 9.66 -8.16 8.99
N ASP A 66 8.62 -7.45 8.57
CA ASP A 66 7.23 -7.75 8.90
C ASP A 66 6.72 -8.96 8.13
N ILE A 67 6.70 -10.11 8.81
CA ILE A 67 6.26 -11.37 8.21
C ILE A 67 4.79 -11.34 7.78
N ALA A 68 3.96 -10.47 8.38
CA ALA A 68 2.53 -10.41 8.08
C ALA A 68 2.28 -9.77 6.70
N VAL A 69 3.19 -8.92 6.23
CA VAL A 69 3.12 -8.31 4.91
C VAL A 69 3.44 -9.33 3.81
N GLY A 70 4.29 -10.31 4.10
CA GLY A 70 4.75 -11.29 3.11
C GLY A 70 5.49 -10.60 1.96
N THR A 71 5.15 -10.97 0.73
CA THR A 71 5.76 -10.43 -0.50
C THR A 71 4.87 -9.41 -1.22
N ARG A 72 3.89 -8.83 -0.52
CA ARG A 72 2.91 -7.90 -1.14
C ARG A 72 3.53 -6.63 -1.66
N PHE A 73 4.55 -6.12 -0.99
CA PHE A 73 5.27 -4.92 -1.46
C PHE A 73 5.99 -5.18 -2.77
N GLU A 74 6.49 -6.38 -2.98
CA GLU A 74 7.12 -6.83 -4.22
C GLU A 74 6.06 -7.00 -5.31
N THR A 75 4.88 -7.54 -4.97
CA THR A 75 3.73 -7.58 -5.89
C THR A 75 3.29 -6.16 -6.29
N LEU A 76 3.12 -5.24 -5.35
CA LEU A 76 2.73 -3.85 -5.64
C LEU A 76 3.75 -3.15 -6.53
N ALA A 77 5.05 -3.29 -6.24
CA ALA A 77 6.10 -2.72 -7.08
C ALA A 77 6.09 -3.31 -8.51
N ARG A 78 5.84 -4.62 -8.65
CA ARG A 78 5.74 -5.27 -9.97
C ARG A 78 4.52 -4.78 -10.76
N GLU A 79 3.37 -4.67 -10.12
CA GLU A 79 2.12 -4.36 -10.82
C GLU A 79 1.97 -2.86 -11.13
N LEU A 80 2.46 -1.98 -10.25
CA LEU A 80 2.23 -0.54 -10.33
C LEU A 80 3.46 0.26 -10.77
N GLY A 81 4.66 -0.35 -10.77
CA GLY A 81 5.90 0.31 -11.16
C GLY A 81 6.17 1.56 -10.31
N ASP A 82 6.54 2.65 -10.99
CA ASP A 82 6.93 3.92 -10.36
C ASP A 82 5.78 4.60 -9.60
N ALA A 83 4.53 4.26 -9.91
CA ALA A 83 3.37 4.75 -9.19
C ALA A 83 3.27 4.16 -7.76
N PHE A 84 4.05 3.14 -7.41
CA PHE A 84 4.11 2.63 -6.04
C PHE A 84 5.27 3.23 -5.24
N ILE A 85 4.94 4.20 -4.40
CA ILE A 85 5.90 4.89 -3.53
C ILE A 85 6.11 4.06 -2.26
N ARG A 86 7.33 3.55 -2.07
CA ARG A 86 7.70 2.72 -0.91
C ARG A 86 8.30 3.54 0.22
N VAL A 87 7.78 3.35 1.43
CA VAL A 87 8.37 3.83 2.69
C VAL A 87 8.60 2.63 3.59
N GLU A 88 9.87 2.31 3.82
CA GLU A 88 10.27 1.08 4.49
C GLU A 88 11.17 1.36 5.68
N PHE A 89 10.86 0.70 6.81
CA PHE A 89 11.62 0.84 8.04
C PHE A 89 12.30 -0.49 8.41
N PRO A 90 13.52 -0.49 8.97
CA PRO A 90 14.14 -1.71 9.46
C PRO A 90 13.41 -2.26 10.69
N GLY A 91 13.34 -3.58 10.83
CA GLY A 91 12.79 -4.26 12.01
C GLY A 91 11.67 -5.24 11.69
N ARG A 92 11.12 -5.88 12.73
CA ARG A 92 10.09 -6.93 12.63
C ARG A 92 8.72 -6.51 13.22
N LYS A 93 8.54 -5.21 13.46
CA LYS A 93 7.30 -4.63 13.98
C LYS A 93 6.24 -4.53 12.88
N HIS A 94 5.02 -4.14 13.22
CA HIS A 94 3.88 -4.23 12.30
C HIS A 94 3.03 -2.96 12.12
N SER A 95 3.17 -1.93 12.96
CA SER A 95 2.16 -0.83 13.00
C SER A 95 2.80 0.54 12.86
N THR A 96 3.22 0.92 11.65
CA THR A 96 4.09 2.08 11.40
C THR A 96 3.42 3.43 11.71
N LEU A 97 2.10 3.48 11.79
CA LEU A 97 1.34 4.72 12.04
C LEU A 97 0.66 4.75 13.42
N THR A 98 0.73 3.67 14.20
CA THR A 98 0.03 3.54 15.49
C THR A 98 0.93 2.94 16.58
N ALA A 99 0.80 1.66 16.93
CA ALA A 99 1.49 1.04 18.07
C ALA A 99 3.02 1.01 17.93
N HIS A 100 3.52 0.97 16.70
CA HIS A 100 4.95 0.96 16.37
C HIS A 100 5.28 2.17 15.51
N ARG A 101 4.75 3.34 15.91
CA ARG A 101 4.79 4.56 15.13
C ARG A 101 6.21 4.92 14.69
N GLN A 102 6.33 5.30 13.43
CA GLN A 102 7.48 5.98 12.86
C GLN A 102 7.03 7.39 12.51
N GLN A 103 7.66 8.40 13.12
CA GLN A 103 7.31 9.81 12.86
C GLN A 103 7.50 10.14 11.37
N GLU A 104 8.61 9.70 10.80
CA GLU A 104 8.86 9.82 9.35
C GLU A 104 7.71 9.23 8.51
N GLY A 105 7.16 8.08 8.90
CA GLY A 105 6.04 7.47 8.20
C GLY A 105 4.79 8.34 8.21
N VAL A 106 4.50 8.99 9.34
CA VAL A 106 3.39 9.95 9.46
C VAL A 106 3.64 11.17 8.58
N ASP A 107 4.86 11.72 8.61
CA ASP A 107 5.22 12.91 7.86
C ASP A 107 5.13 12.66 6.34
N ARG A 108 5.55 11.48 5.87
CA ARG A 108 5.42 11.05 4.47
C ARG A 108 3.97 10.92 4.03
N VAL A 109 3.09 10.36 4.88
CA VAL A 109 1.65 10.29 4.60
C VAL A 109 1.04 11.69 4.48
N LEU A 110 1.36 12.59 5.42
CA LEU A 110 0.85 13.96 5.39
C LEU A 110 1.37 14.75 4.18
N ALA A 111 2.64 14.57 3.82
CA ALA A 111 3.21 15.18 2.62
C ALA A 111 2.51 14.68 1.35
N PHE A 112 2.30 13.37 1.23
CA PHE A 112 1.60 12.75 0.12
C PHE A 112 0.16 13.28 -0.01
N PHE A 113 -0.59 13.40 1.08
CA PHE A 113 -1.93 13.98 1.05
C PHE A 113 -1.93 15.46 0.66
N ARG A 114 -0.97 16.26 1.15
CA ARG A 114 -0.87 17.66 0.72
C ARG A 114 -0.63 17.76 -0.78
N GLU A 115 0.29 16.96 -1.32
CA GLU A 115 0.60 16.93 -2.75
C GLU A 115 -0.61 16.51 -3.59
N LYS A 116 -1.31 15.42 -3.21
CA LYS A 116 -2.38 14.86 -4.04
C LYS A 116 -3.75 15.53 -3.87
N LEU A 117 -4.03 16.14 -2.72
CA LEU A 117 -5.39 16.64 -2.40
C LEU A 117 -5.49 18.15 -2.30
N LEU A 118 -4.37 18.88 -2.15
CA LEU A 118 -4.39 20.34 -1.99
C LEU A 118 -3.78 21.10 -3.17
N SER A 119 -3.27 20.39 -4.19
CA SER A 119 -2.67 21.00 -5.38
C SER A 119 -3.69 21.41 -6.45
N GLY A 120 -4.90 21.81 -6.02
CA GLY A 120 -5.99 22.30 -6.90
C GLY A 120 -5.97 23.81 -7.10
#